data_AF-A0A8S3ICT2-F1
#
_entry.id   AF-A0A8S3ICT2-F1
#
_cell.length_a   1.000
_cell.length_b   1.000
_cell.length_c   1.000
_cell.angle_alpha   90.00
_cell.angle_beta   90.00
_cell.angle_gamma   90.00
#
_symmetry.space_group_name_H-M   'P 1'
#
loop_
_entity.id
_entity.type
_entity.pdbx_description
1 polymer ?
#
loop_
_entity_poly.entity_id
_entity_poly.type
_entity_poly.pdbx_seq_one_letter_code
_entity_poly.pdbx_strand_id
1 'polypeptide(L)'
;MAQNGDFISECEKLMDKWCKQIEKILAESEQIRREADDVGPSAELIHWKQRMATFNNLLEQIKSSRCRAVVGVLQSAKSKSIHRWRDLDARITDAANEAKDNVRYLYTLDKFFSTLDKNNPNAIAENIPSLMNAIRMIHSISQYYNSSERMTSLFVKITNQMINTCKRYIKNGCTRLWDIPKQDLISHIQESKKLNTEYQAY
;
A
#
# COMPACT_ATOMS: atom_id res chain seq x y z
N MET A 1 48.98 -0.43 -16.27
CA MET A 1 48.01 -1.55 -16.19
C MET A 1 47.49 -1.75 -14.76
N ALA A 2 48.31 -1.67 -13.70
CA ALA A 2 47.86 -1.81 -12.30
C ALA A 2 46.78 -0.80 -11.87
N GLN A 3 46.95 0.50 -12.16
CA GLN A 3 45.97 1.55 -11.79
C GLN A 3 44.55 1.33 -12.36
N ASN A 4 44.44 0.71 -13.53
CA ASN A 4 43.13 0.44 -14.14
C ASN A 4 42.43 -0.73 -13.43
N GLY A 5 43.20 -1.72 -12.96
CA GLY A 5 42.69 -2.81 -12.13
C GLY A 5 42.25 -2.36 -10.74
N ASP A 6 43.02 -1.49 -10.10
CA ASP A 6 42.67 -0.93 -8.78
C ASP A 6 41.38 -0.10 -8.84
N PHE A 7 41.23 0.74 -9.88
CA PHE A 7 40.02 1.52 -10.09
C PHE A 7 38.79 0.64 -10.35
N ILE A 8 38.92 -0.39 -11.18
CA ILE A 8 37.83 -1.37 -11.41
C ILE A 8 37.45 -2.06 -10.10
N SER A 9 38.42 -2.46 -9.28
CA SER A 9 38.16 -3.10 -7.98
C SER A 9 37.39 -2.18 -7.03
N GLU A 10 37.73 -0.89 -6.97
CA GLU A 10 36.98 0.09 -6.18
C GLU A 10 35.55 0.29 -6.71
N CYS A 11 35.34 0.31 -8.03
CA CYS A 11 34.01 0.32 -8.63
C CYS A 11 33.21 -0.94 -8.26
N GLU A 12 33.82 -2.13 -8.25
CA GLU A 12 33.18 -3.38 -7.84
C GLU A 12 32.75 -3.35 -6.38
N LYS A 13 33.63 -2.86 -5.48
CA LYS A 13 33.29 -2.68 -4.06
C LYS A 13 32.14 -1.69 -3.86
N LEU A 14 32.12 -0.60 -4.64
CA LEU A 14 31.04 0.38 -4.59
C LEU A 14 29.71 -0.23 -5.07
N MET A 15 29.73 -0.97 -6.18
CA MET A 15 28.57 -1.68 -6.70
C MET A 15 28.05 -2.73 -5.71
N ASP A 16 28.93 -3.50 -5.06
CA ASP A 16 28.52 -4.48 -4.04
C ASP A 16 27.79 -3.80 -2.86
N LYS A 17 28.28 -2.64 -2.40
CA LYS A 17 27.59 -1.85 -1.37
C LYS A 17 26.19 -1.42 -1.82
N TRP A 18 26.06 -0.92 -3.05
CA TRP A 18 24.76 -0.54 -3.61
C TRP A 18 23.81 -1.73 -3.73
N CYS A 19 24.29 -2.86 -4.27
CA CYS A 19 23.49 -4.08 -4.39
C CYS A 19 22.96 -4.55 -3.02
N LYS A 20 23.81 -4.56 -1.99
CA LYS A 20 23.39 -4.93 -0.62
C LYS A 20 22.34 -3.98 -0.04
N GLN A 21 22.47 -2.67 -0.30
CA GLN A 21 21.47 -1.68 0.15
C GLN A 21 20.13 -1.87 -0.57
N ILE A 22 20.16 -2.11 -1.88
CA ILE A 22 18.97 -2.37 -2.68
C ILE A 22 18.27 -3.66 -2.21
N GLU A 23 19.03 -4.74 -2.00
CA GLU A 23 18.50 -6.01 -1.50
C GLU A 23 17.84 -5.84 -0.14
N LYS A 24 18.44 -5.04 0.75
CA LYS A 24 17.83 -4.72 2.05
C LYS A 24 16.50 -3.97 1.87
N ILE A 25 16.45 -2.95 1.03
CA ILE A 25 15.23 -2.19 0.75
C ILE A 25 14.15 -3.13 0.19
N LEU A 26 14.49 -3.95 -0.81
CA LEU A 26 13.55 -4.92 -1.40
C LEU A 26 13.03 -5.91 -0.34
N ALA A 27 13.91 -6.46 0.49
CA ALA A 27 13.53 -7.40 1.55
C ALA A 27 12.61 -6.76 2.60
N GLU A 28 12.91 -5.55 3.08
CA GLU A 28 12.04 -4.80 3.99
C GLU A 28 10.67 -4.51 3.36
N SER A 29 10.66 -4.29 2.05
CA SER A 29 9.46 -4.02 1.28
C SER A 29 8.57 -5.27 1.12
N GLU A 30 9.14 -6.47 1.04
CA GLU A 30 8.42 -7.73 0.82
C GLU A 30 7.91 -8.34 2.14
N GLN A 31 8.28 -7.78 3.29
CA GLN A 31 7.84 -8.29 4.60
C GLN A 31 6.32 -8.19 4.79
N ILE A 32 5.73 -9.30 5.25
CA ILE A 32 4.33 -9.33 5.68
C ILE A 32 4.14 -8.37 6.85
N ARG A 33 3.30 -7.35 6.64
CA ARG A 33 2.97 -6.38 7.69
C ARG A 33 2.06 -7.03 8.73
N ARG A 34 2.50 -7.03 10.00
CA ARG A 34 1.60 -7.24 11.14
C ARG A 34 0.98 -5.90 11.49
N GLU A 35 -0.21 -5.66 10.97
CA GLU A 35 -0.98 -4.46 11.29
C GLU A 35 -1.91 -4.73 12.47
N ALA A 36 -2.15 -3.71 13.28
CA ALA A 36 -3.14 -3.79 14.34
C ALA A 36 -4.56 -3.81 13.74
N ASP A 37 -5.51 -4.44 14.44
CA ASP A 37 -6.88 -4.59 13.96
C ASP A 37 -7.63 -3.26 13.77
N ASP A 38 -7.15 -2.18 14.38
CA ASP A 38 -7.72 -0.84 14.29
C ASP A 38 -7.23 -0.03 13.08
N VAL A 39 -6.32 -0.58 12.27
CA VAL A 39 -5.78 0.09 11.09
C VAL A 39 -6.85 0.15 9.98
N GLY A 40 -7.34 1.36 9.73
CA GLY A 40 -8.34 1.62 8.68
C GLY A 40 -7.81 1.51 7.24
N PRO A 41 -8.69 1.47 6.23
CA PRO A 41 -8.31 1.22 4.84
C PRO A 41 -7.46 2.33 4.22
N SER A 42 -7.54 3.57 4.72
CA SER A 42 -6.67 4.68 4.29
C SER A 42 -5.18 4.42 4.54
N ALA A 43 -4.84 3.59 5.53
CA ALA A 43 -3.45 3.22 5.81
C ALA A 43 -2.83 2.42 4.65
N GLU A 44 -3.65 1.65 3.91
CA GLU A 44 -3.18 0.92 2.73
C GLU A 44 -2.72 1.89 1.64
N LEU A 45 -3.49 2.95 1.37
CA LEU A 45 -3.10 3.97 0.40
C LEU A 45 -1.81 4.70 0.83
N ILE A 46 -1.68 5.03 2.13
CA ILE A 46 -0.48 5.68 2.66
C ILE A 46 0.74 4.79 2.48
N HIS A 47 0.62 3.50 2.80
CA HIS A 47 1.69 2.53 2.62
C HIS A 47 2.17 2.48 1.16
N TRP A 48 1.24 2.33 0.20
CA TRP A 48 1.60 2.27 -1.21
C TRP A 48 2.20 3.59 -1.72
N LYS A 49 1.76 4.74 -1.20
CA LYS A 49 2.38 6.05 -1.50
C LYS A 49 3.83 6.13 -0.98
N GLN A 50 4.10 5.68 0.24
CA GLN A 50 5.45 5.65 0.82
C GLN A 50 6.37 4.71 0.02
N ARG A 51 5.86 3.53 -0.35
CA ARG A 51 6.57 2.56 -1.18
C ARG A 51 6.90 3.13 -2.56
N MET A 52 5.91 3.77 -3.21
CA MET A 52 6.10 4.43 -4.49
C MET A 52 7.16 5.54 -4.40
N ALA A 53 7.13 6.37 -3.36
CA ALA A 53 8.14 7.41 -3.16
C ALA A 53 9.55 6.82 -3.00
N THR A 54 9.68 5.74 -2.23
CA THR A 54 10.94 5.03 -1.99
C THR A 54 11.54 4.49 -3.30
N PHE A 55 10.76 3.74 -4.08
CA PHE A 55 11.26 3.16 -5.33
C PHE A 55 11.46 4.20 -6.44
N ASN A 56 10.66 5.26 -6.51
CA ASN A 56 10.90 6.36 -7.44
C ASN A 56 12.22 7.06 -7.13
N ASN A 57 12.51 7.33 -5.86
CA ASN A 57 13.79 7.92 -5.46
C ASN A 57 14.96 6.99 -5.83
N LEU A 58 14.82 5.69 -5.62
CA LEU A 58 15.83 4.70 -6.00
C LEU A 58 16.07 4.67 -7.52
N LEU A 59 15.00 4.70 -8.32
CA LEU A 59 15.09 4.80 -9.77
C LEU A 59 15.80 6.08 -10.24
N GLU A 60 15.55 7.21 -9.58
CA GLU A 60 16.27 8.46 -9.86
C GLU A 60 17.77 8.34 -9.57
N GLN A 61 18.14 7.73 -8.44
CA GLN A 61 19.53 7.49 -8.08
C GLN A 61 20.24 6.57 -9.09
N ILE A 62 19.59 5.50 -9.53
CA ILE A 62 20.12 4.57 -10.55
C ILE A 62 20.35 5.26 -11.89
N LYS A 63 19.44 6.17 -12.28
CA LYS A 63 19.54 6.93 -13.53
C LYS A 63 20.57 8.06 -13.48
N SER A 64 21.08 8.40 -12.29
CA SER A 64 22.09 9.45 -12.12
C SER A 64 23.33 9.22 -12.99
N SER A 65 23.93 10.30 -13.47
CA SER A 65 25.13 10.24 -14.32
C SER A 65 26.28 9.49 -13.64
N ARG A 66 26.45 9.68 -12.31
CA ARG A 66 27.45 9.00 -11.50
C ARG A 66 27.24 7.48 -11.47
N CYS A 67 26.01 7.02 -11.23
CA CYS A 67 25.71 5.59 -11.21
C CYS A 67 25.93 4.97 -12.60
N ARG A 68 25.44 5.63 -13.66
CA ARG A 68 25.65 5.18 -15.04
C ARG A 68 27.12 5.10 -15.45
N ALA A 69 27.95 6.03 -14.98
CA ALA A 69 29.40 5.99 -15.23
C ALA A 69 30.06 4.75 -14.61
N VAL A 70 29.76 4.43 -13.34
CA VAL A 70 30.30 3.24 -12.65
C VAL A 70 29.83 1.96 -13.34
N VAL A 71 28.55 1.87 -13.69
CA VAL A 71 27.99 0.74 -14.45
C VAL A 71 28.68 0.60 -15.81
N GLY A 72 28.91 1.70 -16.53
CA GLY A 72 29.58 1.70 -17.83
C GLY A 72 31.04 1.21 -17.77
N VAL A 73 31.79 1.63 -16.74
CA VAL A 73 33.15 1.15 -16.48
C VAL A 73 33.15 -0.36 -16.25
N LEU A 74 32.31 -0.84 -15.33
CA LEU A 74 32.24 -2.26 -14.98
C LEU A 74 31.74 -3.15 -16.13
N GLN A 75 30.83 -2.61 -16.96
CA GLN A 75 30.37 -3.30 -18.16
C GLN A 75 31.47 -3.40 -19.22
N SER A 76 32.26 -2.33 -19.42
CA SER A 76 33.40 -2.33 -20.34
C SER A 76 34.49 -3.29 -19.86
N ALA A 77 34.67 -3.40 -18.55
CA ALA A 77 35.59 -4.35 -17.91
C ALA A 77 35.05 -5.81 -17.88
N LYS A 78 33.82 -6.07 -18.35
CA LYS A 78 33.14 -7.38 -18.29
C LYS A 78 33.10 -7.96 -16.86
N SER A 79 32.93 -7.11 -15.85
CA SER A 79 32.83 -7.54 -14.45
C SER A 79 31.59 -8.40 -14.22
N LYS A 80 31.73 -9.47 -13.43
CA LYS A 80 30.63 -10.36 -13.05
C LYS A 80 29.55 -9.64 -12.23
N SER A 81 29.91 -8.55 -11.54
CA SER A 81 29.00 -7.76 -10.70
C SER A 81 27.83 -7.15 -11.48
N ILE A 82 27.98 -6.95 -12.79
CA ILE A 82 26.94 -6.41 -13.67
C ILE A 82 25.72 -7.32 -13.77
N HIS A 83 25.88 -8.64 -13.67
CA HIS A 83 24.74 -9.56 -13.71
C HIS A 83 23.80 -9.33 -12.53
N ARG A 84 24.36 -9.25 -11.32
CA ARG A 84 23.60 -8.97 -10.09
C ARG A 84 22.96 -7.57 -10.14
N TRP A 85 23.69 -6.57 -10.64
CA TRP A 85 23.15 -5.22 -10.79
C TRP A 85 21.92 -5.18 -11.71
N ARG A 86 21.97 -5.86 -12.87
CA ARG A 86 20.84 -5.89 -13.83
C ARG A 86 19.61 -6.58 -13.26
N ASP A 87 19.78 -7.66 -12.52
CA ASP A 87 18.68 -8.32 -11.83
C ASP A 87 18.00 -7.39 -10.82
N LEU A 88 18.80 -6.70 -10.00
CA LEU A 88 18.30 -5.75 -9.02
C LEU A 88 17.61 -4.54 -9.67
N ASP A 89 18.17 -4.00 -10.77
CA ASP A 89 17.55 -2.90 -11.53
C ASP A 89 16.17 -3.28 -12.10
N ALA A 90 16.05 -4.51 -12.61
CA ALA A 90 14.78 -5.05 -13.07
C ALA A 90 13.76 -5.19 -11.92
N ARG A 91 14.18 -5.73 -10.77
CA ARG A 91 13.33 -5.87 -9.57
C ARG A 91 12.87 -4.53 -9.02
N ILE A 92 13.74 -3.51 -9.01
CA ILE A 92 13.36 -2.15 -8.60
C ILE A 92 12.32 -1.57 -9.56
N THR A 93 12.51 -1.75 -10.86
CA THR A 93 11.58 -1.25 -11.87
C THR A 93 10.21 -1.91 -11.72
N ASP A 94 10.18 -3.23 -11.47
CA ASP A 94 8.94 -3.96 -11.20
C ASP A 94 8.25 -3.46 -9.93
N ALA A 95 8.97 -3.35 -8.82
CA ALA A 95 8.44 -2.84 -7.56
C ALA A 95 7.92 -1.40 -7.65
N ALA A 96 8.55 -0.55 -8.47
CA ALA A 96 8.09 0.81 -8.74
C ALA A 96 6.77 0.82 -9.54
N ASN A 97 6.67 -0.04 -10.55
CA ASN A 97 5.45 -0.17 -11.35
C ASN A 97 4.30 -0.73 -10.50
N GLU A 98 4.57 -1.75 -9.69
CA GLU A 98 3.65 -2.31 -8.72
C GLU A 98 3.10 -1.21 -7.80
N ALA A 99 3.99 -0.45 -7.16
CA ALA A 99 3.58 0.59 -6.23
C ALA A 99 2.75 1.69 -6.91
N LYS A 100 3.13 2.08 -8.12
CA LYS A 100 2.40 3.07 -8.91
C LYS A 100 0.99 2.60 -9.28
N ASP A 101 0.84 1.36 -9.72
CA ASP A 101 -0.46 0.77 -10.08
C ASP A 101 -1.38 0.68 -8.86
N ASN A 102 -0.85 0.19 -7.74
CA ASN A 102 -1.61 0.06 -6.50
C ASN A 102 -2.05 1.43 -5.96
N VAL A 103 -1.17 2.44 -5.98
CA VAL A 103 -1.55 3.81 -5.63
C VAL A 103 -2.69 4.29 -6.51
N ARG A 104 -2.62 4.10 -7.83
CA ARG A 104 -3.67 4.54 -8.77
C ARG A 104 -5.02 3.93 -8.41
N TYR A 105 -5.09 2.62 -8.16
CA TYR A 105 -6.35 1.96 -7.84
C TYR A 105 -6.87 2.30 -6.44
N LEU A 106 -6.00 2.30 -5.43
CA LEU A 106 -6.40 2.67 -4.06
C LEU A 106 -6.83 4.12 -3.96
N TYR A 107 -6.28 5.02 -4.79
CA TYR A 107 -6.74 6.40 -4.88
C TYR A 107 -8.19 6.51 -5.36
N THR A 108 -8.65 5.57 -6.21
CA THR A 108 -10.06 5.53 -6.62
C THR A 108 -11.00 5.18 -5.47
N LEU A 109 -10.48 4.49 -4.45
CA LEU A 109 -11.21 4.10 -3.24
C LEU A 109 -11.13 5.13 -2.11
N ASP A 110 -10.18 6.07 -2.17
CA ASP A 110 -9.89 7.04 -1.09
C ASP A 110 -11.10 7.87 -0.66
N LYS A 111 -11.94 8.23 -1.64
CA LYS A 111 -13.21 8.93 -1.37
C LYS A 111 -14.15 8.08 -0.50
N PHE A 112 -14.22 6.77 -0.73
CA PHE A 112 -15.05 5.87 0.07
C PHE A 112 -14.45 5.68 1.45
N PHE A 113 -13.12 5.59 1.58
CA PHE A 113 -12.46 5.49 2.89
C PHE A 113 -12.74 6.72 3.76
N SER A 114 -12.72 7.91 3.15
CA SER A 114 -13.11 9.16 3.83
C SER A 114 -14.58 9.15 4.26
N THR A 115 -15.47 8.64 3.42
CA THR A 115 -16.90 8.45 3.74
C THR A 115 -17.10 7.50 4.91
N LEU A 116 -16.32 6.41 4.98
CA LEU A 116 -16.43 5.42 6.06
C LEU A 116 -16.06 5.99 7.43
N ASP A 117 -15.12 6.91 7.52
CA ASP A 117 -14.68 7.47 8.81
C ASP A 117 -15.56 8.64 9.30
N LYS A 118 -16.12 9.43 8.38
CA LYS A 118 -16.77 10.71 8.71
C LYS A 118 -18.29 10.67 8.76
N ASN A 119 -18.93 9.67 8.17
CA ASN A 119 -20.39 9.64 8.02
C ASN A 119 -21.08 8.71 9.02
N ASN A 120 -22.41 8.84 9.09
CA ASN A 120 -23.26 7.93 9.85
C ASN A 120 -23.47 6.60 9.08
N PRO A 121 -23.93 5.53 9.77
CA PRO A 121 -24.13 4.21 9.16
C PRO A 121 -25.09 4.21 7.96
N ASN A 122 -26.12 5.06 7.95
CA ASN A 122 -27.07 5.14 6.83
C ASN A 122 -26.40 5.64 5.54
N ALA A 123 -25.65 6.73 5.63
CA ALA A 123 -24.92 7.28 4.49
C ALA A 123 -23.83 6.31 3.98
N ILE A 124 -23.22 5.52 4.86
CA ILE A 124 -22.31 4.46 4.42
C ILE A 124 -23.07 3.39 3.64
N ALA A 125 -24.24 2.95 4.13
CA ALA A 125 -25.04 1.90 3.50
C ALA A 125 -25.43 2.26 2.05
N GLU A 126 -25.81 3.51 1.80
CA GLU A 126 -26.11 4.02 0.45
C GLU A 126 -24.92 3.94 -0.52
N ASN A 127 -23.68 3.97 0.00
CA ASN A 127 -22.46 3.93 -0.79
C ASN A 127 -21.87 2.52 -0.97
N ILE A 128 -22.36 1.51 -0.24
CA ILE A 128 -21.87 0.12 -0.34
C ILE A 128 -21.92 -0.42 -1.78
N PRO A 129 -23.03 -0.28 -2.54
CA PRO A 129 -23.09 -0.82 -3.90
C PRO A 129 -21.97 -0.26 -4.79
N SER A 130 -21.73 1.05 -4.68
CA SER A 130 -20.68 1.75 -5.42
C SER A 130 -19.27 1.32 -4.99
N LEU A 131 -19.04 1.15 -3.68
CA LEU A 131 -17.78 0.65 -3.12
C LEU A 131 -17.49 -0.77 -3.63
N MET A 132 -18.47 -1.67 -3.55
CA MET A 132 -18.31 -3.06 -3.99
C MET A 132 -18.05 -3.16 -5.49
N ASN A 133 -18.74 -2.36 -6.30
CA ASN A 133 -18.47 -2.28 -7.74
C ASN A 133 -17.04 -1.79 -8.02
N ALA A 134 -16.55 -0.78 -7.29
CA ALA A 134 -15.19 -0.29 -7.44
C ALA A 134 -14.15 -1.35 -7.07
N ILE A 135 -14.35 -2.08 -5.96
CA ILE A 135 -13.45 -3.17 -5.55
C ILE A 135 -13.45 -4.30 -6.59
N ARG A 136 -14.62 -4.71 -7.10
CA ARG A 136 -14.72 -5.72 -8.17
C ARG A 136 -13.99 -5.29 -9.44
N MET A 137 -14.09 -4.02 -9.82
CA MET A 137 -13.35 -3.47 -10.96
C MET A 137 -11.83 -3.53 -10.73
N ILE A 138 -11.36 -3.17 -9.54
CA ILE A 138 -9.93 -3.26 -9.18
C ILE A 138 -9.45 -4.70 -9.25
N HIS A 139 -10.20 -5.65 -8.68
CA HIS A 139 -9.86 -7.07 -8.74
C HIS A 139 -9.81 -7.62 -10.17
N SER A 140 -10.65 -7.12 -11.06
CA SER A 140 -10.69 -7.55 -12.46
C SER A 140 -9.57 -6.96 -13.32
N ILE A 141 -9.20 -5.69 -13.09
CA ILE A 141 -8.34 -4.92 -14.01
C ILE A 141 -6.91 -4.72 -13.45
N SER A 142 -6.73 -4.65 -12.14
CA SER A 142 -5.40 -4.39 -11.58
C SER A 142 -4.46 -5.56 -11.87
N GLN A 143 -3.24 -5.24 -12.30
CA GLN A 143 -2.22 -6.24 -12.54
C GLN A 143 -1.56 -6.72 -11.24
N TYR A 144 -1.48 -5.84 -10.24
CA TYR A 144 -0.70 -6.07 -9.02
C TYR A 144 -1.54 -6.10 -7.73
N TYR A 145 -2.75 -5.56 -7.75
CA TYR A 145 -3.68 -5.54 -6.61
C TYR A 145 -4.84 -6.53 -6.76
N ASN A 146 -4.76 -7.51 -7.66
CA ASN A 146 -5.84 -8.47 -7.93
C ASN A 146 -5.76 -9.80 -7.16
N SER A 147 -4.82 -9.95 -6.22
CA SER A 147 -4.73 -11.20 -5.45
C SER A 147 -5.84 -11.31 -4.41
N SER A 148 -6.31 -12.54 -4.16
CA SER A 148 -7.32 -12.81 -3.13
C SER A 148 -6.86 -12.35 -1.74
N GLU A 149 -5.57 -12.53 -1.42
CA GLU A 149 -4.99 -12.07 -0.15
C GLU A 149 -5.12 -10.55 0.06
N ARG A 150 -4.84 -9.74 -0.97
CA ARG A 150 -4.97 -8.28 -0.92
C ARG A 150 -6.42 -7.85 -0.80
N MET A 151 -7.33 -8.55 -1.50
CA MET A 151 -8.77 -8.33 -1.38
C MET A 151 -9.25 -8.63 0.03
N THR A 152 -8.90 -9.79 0.60
CA THR A 152 -9.24 -10.16 1.97
C THR A 152 -8.72 -9.13 2.97
N SER A 153 -7.44 -8.73 2.87
CA SER A 153 -6.86 -7.70 3.73
C SER A 153 -7.63 -6.37 3.63
N LEU A 154 -7.97 -5.93 2.41
CA LEU A 154 -8.74 -4.71 2.20
C LEU A 154 -10.15 -4.81 2.82
N PHE A 155 -10.86 -5.93 2.64
CA PHE A 155 -12.18 -6.14 3.22
C PHE A 155 -12.15 -6.16 4.75
N VAL A 156 -11.14 -6.78 5.36
CA VAL A 156 -10.95 -6.74 6.83
C VAL A 156 -10.82 -5.30 7.31
N LYS A 157 -10.01 -4.47 6.65
CA LYS A 157 -9.85 -3.06 7.03
C LYS A 157 -11.13 -2.25 6.85
N ILE A 158 -11.85 -2.46 5.73
CA ILE A 158 -13.13 -1.79 5.46
C ILE A 158 -14.17 -2.15 6.53
N THR A 159 -14.30 -3.44 6.85
CA THR A 159 -15.26 -3.92 7.86
C THR A 159 -14.90 -3.42 9.27
N ASN A 160 -13.62 -3.44 9.64
CA ASN A 160 -13.16 -2.87 10.91
C ASN A 160 -13.48 -1.37 11.00
N GLN A 161 -13.27 -0.61 9.92
CA GLN A 161 -13.65 0.81 9.87
C GLN A 161 -15.17 0.99 10.02
N MET A 162 -15.99 0.21 9.31
CA MET A 162 -17.46 0.26 9.46
C MET A 162 -17.90 -0.03 10.90
N ILE A 163 -17.33 -1.05 11.54
CA ILE A 163 -17.60 -1.40 12.95
C ILE A 163 -17.22 -0.24 13.86
N ASN A 164 -16.05 0.37 13.67
CA ASN A 164 -15.58 1.49 14.47
C ASN A 164 -16.48 2.72 14.31
N THR A 165 -16.96 2.99 13.09
CA THR A 165 -17.91 4.06 12.82
C THR A 165 -19.26 3.80 13.50
N CYS A 166 -19.79 2.57 13.41
CA CYS A 166 -21.00 2.18 14.15
C CYS A 166 -20.84 2.35 15.68
N LYS A 167 -19.72 1.89 16.24
CA LYS A 167 -19.42 2.06 17.68
C LYS A 167 -19.38 3.54 18.07
N ARG A 168 -18.73 4.38 17.28
CA ARG A 168 -18.63 5.83 17.49
C ARG A 168 -20.00 6.50 17.42
N TYR A 169 -20.79 6.12 16.43
CA TYR A 169 -22.14 6.64 16.19
C TYR A 169 -23.11 6.27 17.32
N ILE A 170 -23.13 5.00 17.72
CA ILE A 170 -23.96 4.52 18.84
C ILE A 170 -23.59 5.24 20.15
N LYS A 171 -22.30 5.49 20.39
CA LYS A 171 -21.82 6.19 21.59
C LYS A 171 -22.20 7.68 21.60
N ASN A 172 -22.43 8.30 20.43
CA ASN A 172 -22.85 9.70 20.26
C ASN A 172 -22.09 10.72 21.14
N GLY A 173 -20.79 10.50 21.39
CA GLY A 173 -19.97 11.36 22.25
C GLY A 173 -20.18 11.18 23.78
N CYS A 174 -21.14 10.37 24.22
CA CYS A 174 -21.37 10.08 25.64
C CYS A 174 -20.35 9.06 26.18
N THR A 175 -19.97 9.15 27.45
CA THR A 175 -19.05 8.17 28.05
C THR A 175 -19.74 6.84 28.37
N ARG A 176 -21.03 6.87 28.75
CA ARG A 176 -21.85 5.69 29.04
C ARG A 176 -23.04 5.64 28.10
N LEU A 177 -23.36 4.46 27.60
CA LEU A 177 -24.51 4.25 26.71
C LEU A 177 -25.86 4.58 27.38
N TRP A 178 -25.91 4.44 28.71
CA TRP A 178 -27.11 4.68 29.52
C TRP A 178 -27.46 6.17 29.65
N ASP A 179 -26.53 7.06 29.30
CA ASP A 179 -26.75 8.51 29.34
C ASP A 179 -27.48 9.01 28.07
N ILE A 180 -27.63 8.15 27.06
CA ILE A 180 -28.29 8.45 25.79
C ILE A 180 -29.79 8.17 25.93
N PRO A 181 -30.69 9.06 25.44
CA PRO A 181 -32.10 8.78 25.40
C PRO A 181 -32.40 7.44 24.72
N LYS A 182 -33.24 6.61 25.34
CA LYS A 182 -33.54 5.26 24.86
C LYS A 182 -33.98 5.22 23.39
N GLN A 183 -34.78 6.20 22.97
CA GLN A 183 -35.25 6.27 21.57
C GLN A 183 -34.09 6.48 20.59
N ASP A 184 -33.18 7.41 20.89
CA ASP A 184 -32.00 7.69 20.05
C ASP A 184 -31.06 6.48 20.00
N LEU A 185 -30.82 5.83 21.15
CA LEU A 185 -29.99 4.64 21.22
C LEU A 185 -30.54 3.49 20.36
N ILE A 186 -31.86 3.25 20.42
CA ILE A 186 -32.52 2.24 19.58
C ILE A 186 -32.37 2.61 18.10
N SER A 187 -32.58 3.88 17.74
CA SER A 187 -32.42 4.37 16.37
C SER A 187 -31.00 4.12 15.85
N HIS A 188 -29.97 4.54 16.59
CA HIS A 188 -28.57 4.36 16.19
C HIS A 188 -28.19 2.88 15.99
N ILE A 189 -28.73 1.99 16.84
CA ILE A 189 -28.52 0.53 16.71
C ILE A 189 -29.23 0.00 15.46
N GLN A 190 -30.45 0.46 15.16
CA GLN A 190 -31.19 0.05 13.97
C GLN A 190 -30.48 0.46 12.68
N GLU A 191 -29.97 1.69 12.61
CA GLU A 191 -29.18 2.18 11.48
C GLU A 191 -27.88 1.39 11.30
N SER A 192 -27.20 1.08 12.40
CA SER A 192 -25.98 0.24 12.37
C SER A 192 -26.28 -1.20 11.92
N LYS A 193 -27.43 -1.76 12.32
CA LYS A 193 -27.90 -3.07 11.85
C LYS A 193 -28.22 -3.05 10.36
N LYS A 194 -28.91 -2.00 9.89
CA LYS A 194 -29.21 -1.81 8.47
C LYS A 194 -27.92 -1.82 7.64
N LEU A 195 -26.91 -1.08 8.07
CA LEU A 195 -25.59 -1.08 7.41
C LEU A 195 -25.02 -2.49 7.26
N ASN A 196 -25.05 -3.30 8.33
CA ASN A 196 -24.55 -4.67 8.28
C ASN A 196 -25.38 -5.55 7.32
N THR A 197 -26.70 -5.44 7.33
CA THR A 197 -27.56 -6.20 6.42
C THR A 197 -27.27 -5.86 4.96
N GLU A 198 -27.13 -4.58 4.62
CA GLU A 198 -26.78 -4.13 3.27
C GLU A 198 -25.38 -4.62 2.86
N TYR A 199 -24.42 -4.62 3.78
CA TYR A 199 -23.07 -5.12 3.53
C TYR A 199 -23.04 -6.62 3.21
N GLN A 200 -23.79 -7.43 3.96
CA GLN A 200 -23.84 -8.90 3.80
C GLN A 200 -24.56 -9.36 2.52
N ALA A 201 -25.23 -8.46 1.80
CA ALA A 201 -25.88 -8.78 0.53
C ALA A 201 -24.89 -8.89 -0.66
N TYR A 202 -23.60 -8.61 -0.43
CA TYR A 202 -22.53 -8.59 -1.44
C TYR A 202 -21.41 -9.58 -1.12
#